data_AF-A0A5R1NIN1-F1
#
_entry.id   AF-A0A5R1NIN1-F1
#
_cell.length_a   1.000
_cell.length_b   1.000
_cell.length_c   1.000
_cell.angle_alpha   90.00
_cell.angle_beta   90.00
_cell.angle_gamma   90.00
#
_symmetry.space_group_name_H-M   'P 1'
#
loop_
_entity.id
_entity.type
_entity.pdbx_description
1 polymer ?
#
loop_
_entity_poly.entity_id
_entity_poly.type
_entity_poly.pdbx_seq_one_letter_code
_entity_poly.pdbx_strand_id
1 'polypeptide(L)'
;MPKMDASEPSNTALYVTGGVLTVVLAALTVLITVLAQQPVGVPAEIALTVWILLGLSALLVLLTLVAWISRVMDGTANRGALNLPNGSISAVIALLLLLLFAFSSIYLFSQLSSRESRGAESTGVSESTLAGFPSERVISVNVAEAGAADGTGRTYDVVLAPAPGASTDFAETIFATLSTVVIAIVGFYFGQRAATSGVQAVQELQSNAELTRSRIELEREMQTARVPIAGAGASVVEPGSAPVSDGLASERAPAPPEKPGA
;
A
#
# COMPACT_ATOMS: atom_id res chain seq x y z
N MET A 1 30.74 -11.56 -41.51
CA MET A 1 30.08 -11.11 -40.26
C MET A 1 29.35 -12.30 -39.65
N PRO A 2 29.81 -12.83 -38.50
CA PRO A 2 29.19 -13.97 -37.86
C PRO A 2 27.86 -13.56 -37.21
N LYS A 3 26.78 -14.30 -37.51
CA LYS A 3 25.54 -14.23 -36.73
C LYS A 3 25.87 -14.71 -35.33
N MET A 4 25.78 -13.82 -34.34
CA MET A 4 25.72 -14.26 -32.94
C MET A 4 24.36 -14.89 -32.74
N ASP A 5 24.36 -16.21 -32.55
CA ASP A 5 23.16 -16.95 -32.19
C ASP A 5 22.65 -16.43 -30.85
N ALA A 6 21.45 -15.84 -30.86
CA ALA A 6 20.77 -15.43 -29.65
C ALA A 6 20.47 -16.69 -28.84
N SER A 7 21.24 -16.90 -27.76
CA SER A 7 21.06 -18.03 -26.85
C SER A 7 19.63 -18.01 -26.32
N GLU A 8 18.84 -19.04 -26.68
CA GLU A 8 17.51 -19.24 -26.12
C GLU A 8 17.60 -19.21 -24.58
N PRO A 9 16.69 -18.50 -23.89
CA PRO A 9 16.67 -18.50 -22.44
C PRO A 9 16.44 -19.93 -21.94
N SER A 10 17.47 -20.50 -21.31
CA SER A 10 17.51 -21.85 -20.78
C SER A 10 16.38 -22.09 -19.78
N ASN A 11 15.41 -22.95 -20.15
CA ASN A 11 14.31 -23.42 -19.29
C ASN A 11 14.81 -23.92 -17.92
N THR A 12 16.08 -24.34 -17.83
CA THR A 12 16.77 -24.75 -16.62
C THR A 12 16.70 -23.72 -15.49
N ALA A 13 16.82 -22.41 -15.79
CA ALA A 13 16.77 -21.37 -14.77
C ALA A 13 15.38 -21.25 -14.11
N LEU A 14 14.32 -21.54 -14.87
CA LEU A 14 12.94 -21.54 -14.38
C LEU A 14 12.71 -22.71 -13.41
N TYR A 15 13.15 -23.91 -13.78
CA TYR A 15 12.99 -25.11 -12.94
C TYR A 15 13.80 -25.03 -11.65
N VAL A 16 15.02 -24.50 -11.70
CA VAL A 16 15.87 -24.34 -10.50
C VAL A 16 15.24 -23.34 -9.52
N THR A 17 14.77 -22.18 -9.99
CA THR A 17 14.14 -21.18 -9.11
C THR A 17 12.82 -21.65 -8.53
N GLY A 18 11.96 -22.30 -9.34
CA GLY A 18 10.72 -22.91 -8.86
C GLY A 18 10.99 -24.02 -7.83
N GLY A 19 11.98 -24.88 -8.08
CA GLY A 19 12.39 -25.94 -7.18
C GLY A 19 12.83 -25.41 -5.81
N VAL A 20 13.70 -24.41 -5.77
CA VAL A 20 14.17 -23.78 -4.51
C VAL A 20 13.00 -23.22 -3.71
N LEU A 21 12.09 -22.48 -4.36
CA LEU A 21 10.93 -21.89 -3.68
C LEU A 21 10.00 -22.96 -3.09
N THR A 22 9.81 -24.06 -3.80
CA THR A 22 8.98 -25.19 -3.34
C THR A 22 9.60 -25.86 -2.12
N VAL A 23 10.93 -26.05 -2.12
CA VAL A 23 11.66 -26.61 -0.96
C VAL A 23 11.57 -25.69 0.25
N VAL A 24 11.69 -24.36 0.07
CA VAL A 24 11.55 -23.38 1.16
C VAL A 24 10.14 -23.42 1.75
N LEU A 25 9.10 -23.47 0.91
CA LEU A 25 7.71 -23.61 1.36
C LEU A 25 7.48 -24.89 2.17
N ALA A 26 8.00 -26.03 1.68
CA ALA A 26 7.89 -27.30 2.38
C ALA A 26 8.62 -27.26 3.73
N ALA A 27 9.85 -26.75 3.76
CA ALA A 27 10.63 -26.59 4.99
C ALA A 27 9.93 -25.70 6.01
N LEU A 28 9.36 -24.57 5.57
CA LEU A 28 8.58 -23.69 6.42
C LEU A 28 7.36 -24.42 6.99
N THR A 29 6.61 -25.14 6.15
CA THR A 29 5.41 -25.87 6.58
C THR A 29 5.72 -26.97 7.58
N VAL A 30 6.83 -27.70 7.38
CA VAL A 30 7.33 -28.70 8.33
C VAL A 30 7.74 -28.05 9.65
N LEU A 31 8.48 -26.93 9.60
CA LEU A 31 8.86 -26.19 10.80
C LEU A 31 7.64 -25.76 11.62
N ILE A 32 6.60 -25.26 10.96
CA ILE A 32 5.33 -24.83 11.58
C ILE A 32 4.65 -26.00 12.29
N THR A 33 4.53 -27.13 11.60
CA THR A 33 3.85 -28.31 12.16
C THR A 33 4.63 -28.91 13.32
N VAL A 34 5.96 -28.95 13.24
CA VAL A 34 6.82 -29.39 14.36
C VAL A 34 6.67 -28.46 15.56
N LEU A 35 6.70 -27.14 15.37
CA LEU A 35 6.53 -26.16 16.44
C LEU A 35 5.13 -26.24 17.08
N ALA A 36 4.08 -26.46 16.28
CA ALA A 36 2.71 -26.59 16.76
C ALA A 36 2.46 -27.87 17.58
N GLN A 37 3.25 -28.92 17.37
CA GLN A 37 3.10 -30.20 18.07
C GLN A 37 3.88 -30.28 19.38
N GLN A 38 4.84 -29.39 19.62
CA GLN A 38 5.58 -29.42 20.88
C GLN A 38 4.75 -28.77 21.99
N PRO A 39 4.47 -29.47 23.10
CA PRO A 39 3.89 -28.88 24.31
C PRO A 39 4.98 -28.10 25.02
N VAL A 40 5.51 -27.08 24.36
CA VAL A 40 6.43 -26.15 24.98
C VAL A 40 5.60 -25.37 26.00
N GLY A 41 5.98 -25.47 27.28
CA GLY A 41 5.50 -24.57 28.33
C GLY A 41 6.01 -23.14 28.14
N VAL A 42 6.07 -22.66 26.89
CA VAL A 42 6.35 -21.26 26.60
C VAL A 42 5.17 -20.43 27.09
N PRO A 43 5.45 -19.31 27.77
CA PRO A 43 4.45 -18.29 28.04
C PRO A 43 3.70 -17.91 26.77
N ALA A 44 2.38 -17.71 26.88
CA ALA A 44 1.50 -17.44 25.74
C ALA A 44 1.96 -16.22 24.92
N GLU A 45 2.64 -15.28 25.56
CA GLU A 45 3.21 -14.08 24.97
C GLU A 45 4.27 -14.42 23.91
N ILE A 46 5.16 -15.37 24.21
CA ILE A 46 6.24 -15.78 23.29
C ILE A 46 5.64 -16.56 22.12
N ALA A 47 4.69 -17.46 22.40
CA ALA A 47 4.01 -18.22 21.37
C ALA A 47 3.32 -17.29 20.36
N LEU A 48 2.64 -16.24 20.84
CA LEU A 48 1.94 -15.28 19.99
C LEU A 48 2.91 -14.50 19.08
N THR A 49 4.05 -14.05 19.60
CA THR A 49 5.07 -13.39 18.77
C THR A 49 5.64 -14.33 17.71
N VAL A 50 5.91 -15.58 18.05
CA VAL A 50 6.40 -16.59 17.09
C VAL A 50 5.36 -16.84 15.99
N TRP A 51 4.07 -16.99 16.35
CA TRP A 51 2.98 -17.15 15.37
C TRP A 51 2.86 -15.96 14.41
N ILE A 52 3.02 -14.73 14.91
CA ILE A 52 3.04 -13.53 14.07
C ILE A 52 4.22 -13.56 13.09
N LEU A 53 5.42 -13.84 13.59
CA LEU A 53 6.65 -13.84 12.78
C LEU A 53 6.59 -14.93 11.68
N LEU A 54 6.01 -16.05 12.03
CA LEU A 54 5.73 -17.17 11.14
C LEU A 54 4.70 -16.81 10.06
N GLY A 55 3.59 -16.16 10.45
CA GLY A 55 2.58 -15.66 9.52
C GLY A 55 3.14 -14.63 8.54
N LEU A 56 3.98 -13.71 9.03
CA LEU A 56 4.70 -12.74 8.20
C LEU A 56 5.63 -13.45 7.20
N SER A 57 6.37 -14.46 7.66
CA SER A 57 7.27 -15.25 6.80
C SER A 57 6.50 -15.98 5.71
N ALA A 58 5.37 -16.62 6.06
CA ALA A 58 4.49 -17.28 5.09
C ALA A 58 3.93 -16.29 4.07
N LEU A 59 3.53 -15.09 4.49
CA LEU A 59 3.07 -14.04 3.59
C LEU A 59 4.16 -13.59 2.60
N LEU A 60 5.39 -13.37 3.07
CA LEU A 60 6.52 -12.99 2.21
C LEU A 60 6.81 -14.05 1.15
N VAL A 61 6.73 -15.33 1.54
CA VAL A 61 6.89 -16.46 0.61
C VAL A 61 5.75 -16.47 -0.43
N LEU A 62 4.51 -16.23 -0.01
CA LEU A 62 3.37 -16.13 -0.92
C LEU A 62 3.53 -14.97 -1.93
N LEU A 63 3.96 -13.79 -1.48
CA LEU A 63 4.22 -12.65 -2.36
C LEU A 63 5.35 -12.95 -3.36
N THR A 64 6.40 -13.64 -2.90
CA THR A 64 7.51 -14.09 -3.75
C THR A 64 7.01 -15.08 -4.81
N LEU A 65 6.11 -15.99 -4.43
CA LEU A 65 5.46 -16.94 -5.35
C LEU A 65 4.63 -16.22 -6.41
N VAL A 66 3.80 -15.24 -6.01
CA VAL A 66 3.01 -14.44 -6.95
C VAL A 66 3.92 -13.69 -7.93
N ALA A 67 4.96 -13.02 -7.43
CA ALA A 67 5.93 -12.32 -8.28
C ALA A 67 6.64 -13.27 -9.26
N TRP A 68 6.95 -14.49 -8.80
CA TRP A 68 7.54 -15.53 -9.64
C TRP A 68 6.56 -16.01 -10.73
N ILE A 69 5.31 -16.30 -10.39
CA ILE A 69 4.27 -16.70 -11.36
C ILE A 69 4.06 -15.61 -12.42
N SER A 70 3.92 -14.35 -11.99
CA SER A 70 3.80 -13.21 -12.91
C SER A 70 5.02 -13.08 -13.83
N ARG A 71 6.23 -13.38 -13.31
CA ARG A 71 7.43 -13.40 -14.13
C ARG A 71 7.34 -14.42 -15.26
N VAL A 72 6.82 -15.62 -14.97
CA VAL A 72 6.65 -16.70 -15.97
C VAL A 72 5.61 -16.34 -17.02
N MET A 73 4.52 -15.68 -16.62
CA MET A 73 3.41 -15.36 -17.52
C MET A 73 3.69 -14.17 -18.46
N ASP A 74 4.28 -13.08 -17.97
CA ASP A 74 4.34 -11.82 -18.73
C ASP A 74 5.63 -11.65 -19.55
N GLY A 75 6.03 -12.66 -20.33
CA GLY A 75 7.26 -12.70 -21.15
C GLY A 75 7.88 -11.35 -21.54
N THR A 76 8.87 -10.90 -20.76
CA THR A 76 9.97 -9.96 -21.09
C THR A 76 9.71 -8.54 -21.60
N ALA A 77 8.48 -8.06 -21.84
CA ALA A 77 8.29 -6.69 -22.33
C ALA A 77 8.17 -5.66 -21.18
N ASN A 78 9.25 -4.91 -20.95
CA ASN A 78 9.35 -3.69 -20.12
C ASN A 78 9.05 -3.84 -18.62
N ARG A 79 10.05 -4.26 -17.84
CA ARG A 79 9.96 -4.24 -16.36
C ARG A 79 11.03 -3.35 -15.72
N GLY A 80 10.63 -2.59 -14.69
CA GLY A 80 11.52 -1.74 -13.89
C GLY A 80 12.43 -2.54 -12.93
N ALA A 81 13.14 -1.85 -12.04
CA ALA A 81 14.29 -2.33 -11.25
C ALA A 81 14.11 -3.60 -10.38
N LEU A 82 12.91 -4.19 -10.30
CA LEU A 82 12.64 -5.49 -9.63
C LEU A 82 11.75 -6.45 -10.43
N ASN A 83 11.61 -6.25 -11.75
CA ASN A 83 10.82 -7.14 -12.61
C ASN A 83 9.32 -7.21 -12.26
N LEU A 84 8.80 -6.18 -11.59
CA LEU A 84 7.39 -5.99 -11.23
C LEU A 84 6.80 -4.84 -12.07
N PRO A 85 5.49 -4.83 -12.38
CA PRO A 85 4.84 -3.68 -13.01
C PRO A 85 5.13 -2.39 -12.22
N ASN A 86 5.35 -1.26 -12.91
CA ASN A 86 5.56 0.03 -12.26
C ASN A 86 4.40 0.30 -11.28
N GLY A 87 4.69 0.41 -9.98
CA GLY A 87 3.72 0.58 -8.88
C GLY A 87 3.62 -0.61 -7.92
N SER A 88 4.02 -1.81 -8.32
CA SER A 88 3.90 -3.01 -7.47
C SER A 88 4.85 -3.00 -6.26
N ILE A 89 6.07 -2.48 -6.40
CA ILE A 89 7.04 -2.40 -5.29
C ILE A 89 6.50 -1.49 -4.18
N SER A 90 5.97 -0.32 -4.54
CA SER A 90 5.38 0.62 -3.56
C SER A 90 4.14 0.03 -2.89
N ALA A 91 3.30 -0.70 -3.63
CA ALA A 91 2.13 -1.37 -3.06
C ALA A 91 2.55 -2.46 -2.06
N VAL A 92 3.58 -3.25 -2.39
CA VAL A 92 4.11 -4.30 -1.50
C VAL A 92 4.74 -3.70 -0.24
N ILE A 93 5.53 -2.63 -0.36
CA ILE A 93 6.12 -1.94 0.81
C ILE A 93 5.01 -1.36 1.69
N ALA A 94 4.00 -0.71 1.10
CA ALA A 94 2.87 -0.17 1.85
C ALA A 94 2.08 -1.27 2.57
N LEU A 95 1.86 -2.41 1.91
CA LEU A 95 1.22 -3.58 2.51
C LEU A 95 2.05 -4.15 3.67
N LEU A 96 3.37 -4.21 3.53
CA LEU A 96 4.26 -4.67 4.60
C LEU A 96 4.25 -3.73 5.81
N LEU A 97 4.25 -2.42 5.59
CA LEU A 97 4.15 -1.44 6.67
C LEU A 97 2.80 -1.52 7.39
N LEU A 98 1.71 -1.64 6.63
CA LEU A 98 0.36 -1.81 7.19
C LEU A 98 0.29 -3.08 8.05
N LEU A 99 0.88 -4.18 7.57
CA LEU A 99 0.88 -5.45 8.28
C LEU A 99 1.72 -5.39 9.57
N LEU A 100 2.91 -4.81 9.50
CA LEU A 100 3.78 -4.62 10.66
C LEU A 100 3.09 -3.75 11.72
N PHE A 101 2.42 -2.68 11.28
CA PHE A 101 1.62 -1.84 12.13
C PHE A 101 0.46 -2.61 12.77
N ALA A 102 -0.33 -3.35 11.99
CA ALA A 102 -1.45 -4.14 12.48
C ALA A 102 -1.00 -5.17 13.54
N PHE A 103 0.10 -5.88 13.30
CA PHE A 103 0.64 -6.83 14.29
C PHE A 103 1.11 -6.15 15.57
N SER A 104 1.79 -5.01 15.46
CA SER A 104 2.23 -4.24 16.62
C SER A 104 1.03 -3.75 17.44
N SER A 105 -0.01 -3.27 16.77
CA SER A 105 -1.28 -2.86 17.38
C SER A 105 -1.99 -3.99 18.11
N ILE A 106 -2.11 -5.18 17.48
CA ILE A 106 -2.72 -6.37 18.12
C ILE A 106 -1.91 -6.79 19.35
N TYR A 107 -0.59 -6.80 19.27
CA TYR A 107 0.28 -7.15 20.39
C TYR A 107 0.12 -6.16 21.56
N LEU A 108 0.14 -4.86 21.28
CA LEU A 108 -0.07 -3.83 22.31
C LEU A 108 -1.47 -3.92 22.92
N PHE A 109 -2.49 -4.17 22.10
CA PHE A 109 -3.86 -4.35 22.58
C PHE A 109 -3.97 -5.58 23.49
N SER A 110 -3.33 -6.70 23.10
CA SER A 110 -3.27 -7.91 23.92
C SER A 110 -2.58 -7.65 25.26
N GLN A 111 -1.48 -6.91 25.28
CA GLN A 111 -0.76 -6.52 26.50
C GLN A 111 -1.62 -5.63 27.40
N LEU A 112 -2.32 -4.66 26.81
CA LEU A 112 -3.16 -3.73 27.54
C LEU A 112 -4.40 -4.42 28.12
N SER A 113 -5.07 -5.25 27.32
CA SER A 113 -6.23 -6.06 27.72
C SER A 113 -5.85 -7.11 28.79
N SER A 114 -4.66 -7.70 28.70
CA SER A 114 -4.16 -8.65 29.72
C SER A 114 -3.87 -7.97 31.06
N ARG A 115 -3.41 -6.71 31.03
CA ARG A 115 -3.19 -5.91 32.25
C ARG A 115 -4.48 -5.43 32.86
N GLU A 116 -5.43 -5.02 32.02
CA GLU A 116 -6.76 -4.67 32.50
C GLU A 116 -7.40 -5.88 33.18
N SER A 117 -7.52 -7.01 32.50
CA SER A 117 -8.19 -8.21 33.02
C SER A 117 -7.64 -8.77 34.35
N ARG A 118 -6.37 -8.50 34.71
CA ARG A 118 -5.79 -8.96 35.98
C ARG A 118 -6.15 -8.11 37.20
N GLY A 119 -6.81 -6.96 37.03
CA GLY A 119 -7.05 -6.03 38.13
C GLY A 119 -5.76 -5.52 38.75
N ALA A 120 -5.86 -4.67 39.78
CA ALA A 120 -4.71 -4.25 40.57
C ALA A 120 -4.86 -4.82 41.98
N GLU A 121 -3.91 -5.65 42.40
CA GLU A 121 -3.82 -6.13 43.76
C GLU A 121 -2.84 -5.24 44.53
N SER A 122 -3.31 -4.67 45.64
CA SER A 122 -2.49 -3.85 46.52
C SER A 122 -2.56 -4.45 47.92
N THR A 123 -1.42 -4.92 48.40
CA THR A 123 -1.29 -5.50 49.74
C THR A 123 -0.84 -4.46 50.76
N GLY A 124 -1.31 -4.56 51.99
CA GLY A 124 -0.81 -3.70 53.08
C GLY A 124 -1.31 -2.25 53.03
N VAL A 125 -2.48 -2.00 52.45
CA VAL A 125 -3.07 -0.66 52.34
C VAL A 125 -3.61 -0.21 53.70
N SER A 126 -3.32 1.03 54.11
CA SER A 126 -3.87 1.62 55.34
C SER A 126 -5.34 2.02 55.18
N GLU A 127 -6.08 2.11 56.28
CA GLU A 127 -7.50 2.52 56.28
C GLU A 127 -7.72 3.89 55.64
N SER A 128 -6.81 4.84 55.86
CA SER A 128 -6.89 6.18 55.26
C SER A 128 -6.67 6.16 53.74
N THR A 129 -5.82 5.27 53.23
CA THR A 129 -5.63 5.08 51.79
C THR A 129 -6.81 4.32 51.17
N LEU A 130 -7.37 3.34 51.88
CA LEU A 130 -8.56 2.60 51.45
C LEU A 130 -9.77 3.53 51.24
N ALA A 131 -9.97 4.51 52.13
CA ALA A 131 -11.02 5.51 51.99
C ALA A 131 -10.89 6.41 50.74
N GLY A 132 -9.69 6.48 50.15
CA GLY A 132 -9.42 7.21 48.91
C GLY A 132 -9.70 6.41 47.64
N PHE A 133 -9.95 5.10 47.73
CA PHE A 133 -10.24 4.30 46.54
C PHE A 133 -11.69 4.48 46.06
N PRO A 134 -11.91 4.54 44.73
CA PRO A 134 -13.24 4.56 44.16
C PRO A 134 -14.00 3.27 44.52
N SER A 135 -15.08 3.40 45.29
CA SER A 135 -15.85 2.28 45.84
C SER A 135 -16.39 1.32 44.78
N GLU A 136 -16.72 1.84 43.60
CA GLU A 136 -17.21 1.10 42.44
C GLU A 136 -16.16 0.18 41.80
N ARG A 137 -14.87 0.38 42.13
CA ARG A 137 -13.77 -0.46 41.64
C ARG A 137 -13.28 -1.47 42.66
N VAL A 138 -13.76 -1.45 43.90
CA VAL A 138 -13.27 -2.40 44.91
C VAL A 138 -14.02 -3.72 44.74
N ILE A 139 -13.34 -4.76 44.25
CA ILE A 139 -13.93 -6.10 44.06
C ILE A 139 -13.92 -6.88 45.38
N SER A 140 -12.79 -6.83 46.09
CA SER A 140 -12.65 -7.48 47.39
C SER A 140 -11.71 -6.70 48.31
N VAL A 141 -12.07 -6.68 49.59
CA VAL A 141 -11.23 -6.18 50.68
C VAL A 141 -11.03 -7.33 51.66
N ASN A 142 -9.79 -7.79 51.79
CA ASN A 142 -9.40 -8.74 52.80
C ASN A 142 -8.67 -7.99 53.91
N VAL A 143 -9.06 -8.24 55.16
CA VAL A 143 -8.34 -7.70 56.31
C VAL A 143 -7.10 -8.57 56.49
N ALA A 144 -5.92 -8.01 56.21
CA ALA A 144 -4.68 -8.70 56.54
C ALA A 144 -4.53 -8.67 58.06
N GLU A 145 -4.39 -9.84 58.70
CA GLU A 145 -4.13 -9.90 60.13
C GLU A 145 -2.88 -9.06 60.45
N ALA A 146 -2.95 -8.30 61.53
CA ALA A 146 -1.98 -7.27 61.89
C ALA A 146 -0.56 -7.84 62.02
N GLY A 147 0.16 -7.93 60.91
CA GLY A 147 1.60 -8.17 60.85
C GLY A 147 2.35 -6.89 61.16
N ALA A 148 2.04 -6.24 62.28
CA ALA A 148 2.68 -5.00 62.65
C ALA A 148 3.91 -5.31 63.52
N ALA A 149 5.09 -5.26 62.91
CA ALA A 149 6.32 -4.94 63.64
C ALA A 149 6.24 -3.52 64.25
N ASP A 150 5.32 -2.66 63.76
CA ASP A 150 5.24 -1.23 64.10
C ASP A 150 3.97 -0.82 64.90
N GLY A 151 3.05 -1.74 65.21
CA GLY A 151 1.89 -1.49 66.09
C GLY A 151 0.85 -0.45 65.64
N THR A 152 0.87 0.04 64.39
CA THR A 152 0.17 1.28 63.99
C THR A 152 -1.13 1.16 63.17
N GLY A 153 -1.75 -0.01 63.07
CA GLY A 153 -3.13 -0.10 62.52
C GLY A 153 -3.43 -1.39 61.76
N ARG A 154 -4.71 -1.58 61.42
CA ARG A 154 -5.16 -2.66 60.52
C ARG A 154 -4.73 -2.35 59.09
N THR A 155 -4.20 -3.34 58.38
CA THR A 155 -3.89 -3.26 56.96
C THR A 155 -4.91 -4.07 56.15
N TYR A 156 -5.10 -3.66 54.90
CA TYR A 156 -6.08 -4.26 54.00
C TYR A 156 -5.40 -4.66 52.71
N ASP A 157 -5.72 -5.87 52.24
CA ASP A 157 -5.38 -6.33 50.91
C ASP A 157 -6.59 -6.06 50.02
N VAL A 158 -6.40 -5.22 49.01
CA VAL A 158 -7.48 -4.70 48.17
C VAL A 158 -7.26 -5.18 46.75
N VAL A 159 -8.28 -5.81 46.18
CA VAL A 159 -8.31 -6.14 44.74
C VAL A 159 -9.22 -5.13 44.05
N LEU A 160 -8.62 -4.32 43.19
CA LEU A 160 -9.30 -3.32 42.40
C LEU A 160 -9.64 -3.89 41.03
N ALA A 161 -10.87 -3.64 40.58
CA ALA A 161 -11.31 -3.84 39.23
C ALA A 161 -10.40 -3.11 38.23
N PRO A 162 -10.22 -3.66 37.02
CA PRO A 162 -9.54 -2.98 35.93
C PRO A 162 -10.03 -1.55 35.80
N ALA A 163 -9.15 -0.59 35.50
CA ALA A 163 -9.63 0.73 35.10
C ALA A 163 -10.34 0.55 33.75
N PRO A 164 -11.65 0.82 33.64
CA PRO A 164 -12.32 0.71 32.36
C PRO A 164 -11.76 1.78 31.42
N GLY A 165 -11.60 1.43 30.14
CA GLY A 165 -11.45 2.42 29.09
C GLY A 165 -10.10 2.44 28.36
N ALA A 166 -8.99 2.05 28.99
CA ALA A 166 -7.69 2.24 28.33
C ALA A 166 -7.53 1.37 27.08
N SER A 167 -7.99 0.12 27.11
CA SER A 167 -7.99 -0.78 25.94
C SER A 167 -8.99 -0.37 24.87
N THR A 168 -10.16 0.14 25.24
CA THR A 168 -11.16 0.63 24.28
C THR A 168 -10.68 1.89 23.59
N ASP A 169 -10.15 2.87 24.33
CA ASP A 169 -9.62 4.11 23.77
C ASP A 169 -8.42 3.85 22.86
N PHE A 170 -7.57 2.89 23.25
CA PHE A 170 -6.47 2.43 22.43
C PHE A 170 -6.95 1.75 21.14
N ALA A 171 -7.97 0.89 21.22
CA ALA A 171 -8.56 0.23 20.06
C ALA A 171 -9.19 1.24 19.10
N GLU A 172 -9.90 2.25 19.61
CA GLU A 172 -10.46 3.34 18.81
C GLU A 172 -9.36 4.13 18.08
N THR A 173 -8.27 4.44 18.79
CA THR A 173 -7.10 5.12 18.22
C THR A 173 -6.44 4.28 17.12
N ILE A 174 -6.26 2.98 17.34
CA ILE A 174 -5.75 2.06 16.31
C ILE A 174 -6.69 2.03 15.11
N PHE A 175 -8.00 1.95 15.32
CA PHE A 175 -8.96 1.90 14.22
C PHE A 175 -8.93 3.18 13.38
N ALA A 176 -8.86 4.33 14.03
CA ALA A 176 -8.72 5.63 13.37
C ALA A 176 -7.42 5.71 12.55
N THR A 177 -6.30 5.29 13.12
CA THR A 177 -5.00 5.30 12.43
C THR A 177 -4.91 4.27 11.29
N LEU A 178 -5.50 3.08 11.44
CA LEU A 178 -5.63 2.11 10.35
C LEU A 178 -6.45 2.69 9.19
N SER A 179 -7.55 3.37 9.52
CA SER A 179 -8.42 3.99 8.53
C SER A 179 -7.67 5.06 7.71
N THR A 180 -6.89 5.93 8.37
CA THR A 180 -6.11 6.96 7.65
C THR A 180 -5.02 6.36 6.78
N VAL A 181 -4.33 5.32 7.25
CA VAL A 181 -3.31 4.61 6.45
C VAL A 181 -3.95 3.95 5.23
N VAL A 182 -5.08 3.25 5.39
CA VAL A 182 -5.78 2.60 4.26
C VAL A 182 -6.23 3.64 3.23
N ILE A 183 -6.81 4.76 3.66
CA ILE A 183 -7.19 5.86 2.77
C ILE A 183 -5.98 6.41 2.01
N ALA A 184 -4.83 6.58 2.69
CA ALA A 184 -3.60 7.05 2.07
C ALA A 184 -3.07 6.06 1.02
N ILE A 185 -3.11 4.75 1.29
CA ILE A 185 -2.69 3.70 0.35
C ILE A 185 -3.59 3.71 -0.90
N VAL A 186 -4.91 3.78 -0.70
CA VAL A 186 -5.89 3.83 -1.79
C VAL A 186 -5.69 5.09 -2.63
N GLY A 187 -5.52 6.25 -1.99
CA GLY A 187 -5.24 7.52 -2.66
C GLY A 187 -3.93 7.49 -3.46
N PHE A 188 -2.87 6.91 -2.90
CA PHE A 188 -1.59 6.75 -3.57
C PHE A 188 -1.70 5.83 -4.80
N TYR A 189 -2.38 4.69 -4.67
CA TYR A 189 -2.59 3.74 -5.76
C TYR A 189 -3.34 4.40 -6.94
N PHE A 190 -4.46 5.09 -6.66
CA PHE A 190 -5.19 5.80 -7.70
C PHE A 190 -4.40 6.98 -8.28
N GLY A 191 -3.63 7.68 -7.44
CA GLY A 191 -2.74 8.76 -7.88
C GLY A 191 -1.66 8.30 -8.87
N GLN A 192 -1.02 7.16 -8.61
CA GLN A 192 -0.04 6.57 -9.53
C GLN A 192 -0.66 6.17 -10.86
N ARG A 193 -1.89 5.62 -10.85
CA ARG A 193 -2.60 5.26 -12.08
C ARG A 193 -2.99 6.48 -12.90
N ALA A 194 -3.49 7.53 -12.25
CA ALA A 194 -3.81 8.79 -12.93
C ALA A 194 -2.57 9.43 -13.57
N ALA A 195 -1.44 9.45 -12.85
CA ALA A 195 -0.17 9.98 -13.36
C ALA A 195 0.35 9.19 -14.56
N THR A 196 0.33 7.86 -14.50
CA THR A 196 0.77 7.00 -15.63
C THR A 196 -0.12 7.15 -16.86
N SER A 197 -1.44 7.20 -16.70
CA SER A 197 -2.37 7.53 -17.79
C SER A 197 -2.10 8.90 -18.41
N GLY A 198 -1.80 9.91 -17.59
CA GLY A 198 -1.46 11.25 -18.08
C GLY A 198 -0.18 11.28 -18.91
N VAL A 199 0.88 10.60 -18.45
CA VAL A 199 2.14 10.48 -19.20
C VAL A 199 1.93 9.76 -20.54
N GLN A 200 1.14 8.68 -20.55
CA GLN A 200 0.81 7.96 -21.79
C GLN A 200 0.06 8.85 -22.80
N ALA A 201 -0.96 9.58 -22.35
CA ALA A 201 -1.71 10.49 -23.22
C ALA A 201 -0.82 11.60 -23.83
N VAL A 202 0.14 12.14 -23.06
CA VAL A 202 1.10 13.13 -23.56
C VAL A 202 2.05 12.51 -24.59
N GLN A 203 2.53 11.29 -24.33
CA GLN A 203 3.41 10.57 -25.26
C GLN A 203 2.70 10.27 -26.59
N GLU A 204 1.43 9.87 -26.54
CA GLU A 204 0.60 9.67 -27.73
C GLU A 204 0.43 10.98 -28.52
N LEU A 205 0.15 12.10 -27.85
CA LEU A 205 0.05 13.41 -28.49
C LEU A 205 1.37 13.83 -29.16
N GLN A 206 2.51 13.59 -28.52
CA GLN A 206 3.83 13.87 -29.11
C GLN A 206 4.08 13.01 -30.35
N SER A 207 3.79 11.71 -30.29
CA SER A 207 3.94 10.81 -31.43
C SER A 207 3.03 11.21 -32.61
N ASN A 208 1.79 11.61 -32.34
CA ASN A 208 0.86 12.08 -33.35
C ASN A 208 1.30 13.42 -33.97
N ALA A 209 1.89 14.31 -33.17
CA ALA A 209 2.45 15.57 -33.66
C ALA A 209 3.67 15.33 -34.57
N GLU A 210 4.53 14.38 -34.23
CA GLU A 210 5.66 13.96 -35.08
C GLU A 210 5.18 13.35 -36.39
N LEU A 211 4.23 12.42 -36.35
CA LEU A 211 3.62 11.83 -37.55
C LEU A 211 3.00 12.90 -38.45
N THR A 212 2.33 13.90 -37.86
CA THR A 212 1.76 15.02 -38.61
C THR A 212 2.84 15.86 -39.28
N ARG A 213 3.97 16.12 -38.61
CA ARG A 213 5.11 16.83 -39.20
C ARG A 213 5.72 16.04 -40.36
N SER A 214 5.98 14.75 -40.17
CA SER A 214 6.53 13.89 -41.23
C SER A 214 5.59 13.81 -42.44
N ARG A 215 4.27 13.80 -42.21
CA ARG A 215 3.28 13.83 -43.30
C ARG A 215 3.34 15.14 -44.10
N ILE A 216 3.40 16.28 -43.42
CA ILE A 216 3.49 17.60 -44.08
C ILE A 216 4.80 17.71 -44.88
N GLU A 217 5.91 17.20 -44.34
CA GLU A 217 7.21 17.21 -45.02
C GLU A 217 7.18 16.34 -46.28
N LEU A 218 6.62 15.13 -46.20
CA LEU A 218 6.45 14.24 -47.35
C LEU A 218 5.55 14.87 -48.44
N GLU A 219 4.42 15.48 -48.05
CA GLU A 219 3.53 16.17 -48.99
C GLU A 219 4.25 17.32 -49.70
N ARG A 220 5.12 18.06 -48.98
CA ARG A 220 5.96 19.13 -49.56
C ARG A 220 7.00 18.58 -50.53
N GLU A 221 7.65 17.47 -50.21
CA GLU A 221 8.59 16.80 -51.12
C GLU A 221 7.90 16.29 -52.38
N MET A 222 6.72 15.68 -52.25
CA MET A 222 5.94 15.26 -53.42
C MET A 222 5.50 16.43 -54.30
N GLN A 223 5.18 17.58 -53.70
CA GLN A 223 4.77 18.77 -54.44
C GLN A 223 5.96 19.42 -55.17
N THR A 224 7.14 19.44 -54.57
CA THR A 224 8.37 19.92 -55.24
C THR A 224 8.84 18.95 -56.34
N ALA A 225 8.69 17.64 -56.16
CA ALA A 225 8.97 16.65 -57.20
C ALA A 225 8.01 16.72 -58.40
N ARG A 226 6.78 17.25 -58.19
CA ARG A 226 5.78 17.45 -59.25
C ARG A 226 5.92 18.78 -60.01
N VAL A 227 6.95 19.59 -59.75
CA VAL A 227 7.19 20.81 -60.53
C VAL A 227 7.47 20.41 -61.99
N PRO A 228 6.61 20.82 -62.95
CA PRO A 228 6.70 20.38 -64.32
C PRO A 228 7.92 21.00 -65.00
N ILE A 229 8.60 20.17 -65.80
CA ILE A 229 9.46 20.60 -66.90
C ILE A 229 8.55 21.31 -67.92
N ALA A 230 8.18 22.55 -67.65
CA ALA A 230 7.40 23.39 -68.56
C ALA A 230 8.13 24.71 -68.75
N GLY A 231 9.22 24.63 -69.52
CA GLY A 231 9.63 25.77 -70.31
C GLY A 231 8.59 26.04 -71.40
N ALA A 232 8.34 27.33 -71.62
CA ALA A 232 7.81 27.96 -72.83
C ALA A 232 6.29 27.88 -73.10
N GLY A 233 5.58 28.90 -72.57
CA GLY A 233 4.83 29.82 -73.44
C GLY A 233 3.34 29.56 -73.63
N ALA A 234 2.49 30.34 -72.96
CA ALA A 234 1.29 30.93 -73.56
C ALA A 234 0.69 31.99 -72.61
N SER A 235 0.77 33.24 -73.06
CA SER A 235 -0.03 34.36 -72.59
C SER A 235 -1.52 34.05 -72.79
N VAL A 236 -2.30 34.00 -71.71
CA VAL A 236 -3.76 34.08 -71.78
C VAL A 236 -4.27 35.06 -70.73
N VAL A 237 -5.07 35.98 -71.25
CA VAL A 237 -5.64 37.20 -70.69
C VAL A 237 -6.68 36.89 -69.60
N GLU A 238 -6.60 37.67 -68.51
CA GLU A 238 -7.62 37.83 -67.46
C GLU A 238 -8.95 38.38 -68.02
N PRO A 239 -10.09 37.90 -67.52
CA PRO A 239 -11.07 38.88 -67.08
C PRO A 239 -11.91 38.45 -65.86
N GLY A 240 -12.30 39.45 -65.05
CA GLY A 240 -13.67 39.48 -64.53
C GLY A 240 -13.83 39.32 -63.03
N SER A 241 -13.68 40.44 -62.34
CA SER A 241 -14.15 40.73 -60.98
C SER A 241 -15.62 40.38 -60.72
N ALA A 242 -15.91 39.80 -59.55
CA ALA A 242 -17.17 40.00 -58.84
C ALA A 242 -16.92 40.06 -57.31
N PRO A 243 -17.47 41.05 -56.59
CA PRO A 243 -17.34 41.15 -55.14
C PRO A 243 -18.45 40.34 -54.45
N VAL A 244 -18.09 39.33 -53.65
CA VAL A 244 -19.04 38.65 -52.76
C VAL A 244 -18.87 39.22 -51.36
N SER A 245 -19.92 39.93 -50.97
CA SER A 245 -20.13 40.67 -49.73
C SER A 245 -20.26 39.78 -48.49
N ASP A 246 -19.62 40.25 -47.42
CA ASP A 246 -20.00 40.23 -46.01
C ASP A 246 -21.06 39.22 -45.53
N GLY A 247 -20.59 38.28 -44.71
CA GLY A 247 -21.40 37.46 -43.83
C GLY A 247 -20.75 37.34 -42.46
N LEU A 248 -20.67 38.46 -41.73
CA LEU A 248 -20.27 38.53 -40.32
C LEU A 248 -21.33 37.83 -39.44
N ALA A 249 -21.20 36.52 -39.28
CA ALA A 249 -21.89 35.79 -38.22
C ALA A 249 -21.09 35.92 -36.92
N SER A 250 -21.57 36.84 -36.08
CA SER A 250 -21.16 37.06 -34.70
C SER A 250 -21.27 35.76 -33.88
N GLU A 251 -20.14 35.08 -33.68
CA GLU A 251 -20.04 33.91 -32.82
C GLU A 251 -19.97 34.37 -31.36
N ARG A 252 -21.11 34.19 -30.67
CA ARG A 252 -21.37 34.59 -29.29
C ARG A 252 -20.45 33.81 -28.34
N ALA A 253 -19.59 34.53 -27.61
CA ALA A 253 -18.77 33.95 -26.54
C ALA A 253 -19.64 33.31 -25.43
N PRO A 254 -19.25 32.15 -24.88
CA PRO A 254 -19.93 31.53 -23.75
C PRO A 254 -19.69 32.32 -22.45
N ALA A 255 -20.75 32.48 -21.66
CA ALA A 255 -20.73 33.18 -20.39
C ALA A 255 -19.86 32.47 -19.33
N PRO A 256 -19.20 33.21 -18.42
CA PRO A 256 -18.40 32.63 -17.35
C PRO A 256 -19.26 31.94 -16.27
N PRO A 257 -18.76 30.88 -15.62
CA PRO A 257 -19.48 30.16 -14.57
C PRO A 257 -19.64 31.02 -13.31
N GLU A 258 -20.87 31.05 -12.78
CA GLU A 258 -21.21 31.64 -11.48
C GLU A 258 -20.39 31.00 -10.36
N LYS A 259 -19.83 31.84 -9.49
CA LYS A 259 -19.16 31.40 -8.26
C LYS A 259 -20.22 30.93 -7.25
N PRO A 260 -20.05 29.76 -6.61
CA PRO A 260 -20.88 29.38 -5.48
C PRO A 260 -20.59 30.32 -4.30
N GLY A 261 -21.66 30.89 -3.74
CA GLY A 261 -21.63 31.77 -2.57
C GLY A 261 -21.04 31.08 -1.34
N ALA A 262 -20.35 31.88 -0.54
CA ALA A 262 -19.88 31.53 0.80
C ALA A 262 -21.01 31.60 1.83
#